data_AF-A0A8E0WVK6-F1
#
_entry.id   AF-A0A8E0WVK6-F1
#
_cell.length_a   1.000
_cell.length_b   1.000
_cell.length_c   1.000
_cell.angle_alpha   90.00
_cell.angle_beta   90.00
_cell.angle_gamma   90.00
#
_symmetry.space_group_name_H-M   'P 1'
#
loop_
_entity.id
_entity.type
_entity.pdbx_description
1 polymer ?
#
loop_
_entity_poly.entity_id
_entity_poly.type
_entity_poly.pdbx_seq_one_letter_code
_entity_poly.pdbx_strand_id
1 'polypeptide(L)'
;MLEGPARDLILAGAIFSILLNPLLFSLARRAQHPQGEAVMADEAPAKRGIGAREAPAARMLAPTLNLLIGYGRVGSAIGQRLLEAGQPLLVIEDRQEGVEAARRDGIEVLQGNAAAPAVLRSARLDSAARVYVTVPDAFEAGQIVEQARHARADLQILARAHSEEAARHLQALGADMIVIGQQEIARRMPAEPVRPAIAAAPPRGADGGADA
;
A
#
# COMPACT_ATOMS: atom_id res chain seq x y z
N MET A 1 -33.14 30.94 -12.91
CA MET A 1 -33.15 29.74 -13.78
C MET A 1 -32.24 30.06 -14.95
N LEU A 2 -31.08 29.40 -15.05
CA LEU A 2 -30.12 29.71 -16.12
C LEU A 2 -30.66 29.17 -17.45
N GLU A 3 -30.76 30.05 -18.45
CA GLU A 3 -31.21 29.81 -19.82
C GLU A 3 -30.60 28.53 -20.40
N GLY A 4 -31.43 27.69 -21.05
CA GLY A 4 -31.05 26.42 -21.68
C GLY A 4 -29.68 26.40 -22.40
N PRO A 5 -29.38 27.36 -23.30
CA PRO A 5 -28.10 27.35 -24.03
C PRO A 5 -26.87 27.49 -23.14
N ALA A 6 -26.95 28.20 -22.01
CA ALA A 6 -25.80 28.38 -21.11
C ALA A 6 -25.51 27.09 -20.31
N ARG A 7 -26.55 26.39 -19.86
CA ARG A 7 -26.40 25.11 -19.14
C ARG A 7 -25.83 24.03 -20.04
N ASP A 8 -26.27 23.97 -21.29
CA ASP A 8 -25.82 22.97 -22.26
C ASP A 8 -24.34 23.20 -22.64
N LEU A 9 -23.89 24.46 -22.69
CA LEU A 9 -22.49 24.80 -22.92
C LEU A 9 -21.58 24.40 -21.74
N ILE A 10 -22.06 24.58 -20.50
CA ILE A 10 -21.33 24.14 -19.29
C ILE A 10 -21.23 22.61 -19.24
N LEU A 11 -22.33 21.90 -19.52
CA LEU A 11 -22.35 20.45 -19.59
C LEU A 11 -21.42 19.91 -20.68
N ALA A 12 -21.44 20.51 -21.88
CA ALA A 12 -20.55 20.14 -22.96
C ALA A 12 -19.07 20.37 -22.57
N GLY A 13 -18.76 21.49 -21.92
CA GLY A 13 -17.41 21.78 -21.42
C GLY A 13 -16.93 20.79 -20.35
N ALA A 14 -17.80 20.39 -19.43
CA ALA A 14 -17.48 19.40 -18.40
C ALA A 14 -17.21 18.02 -19.00
N ILE A 15 -18.07 17.56 -19.93
CA ILE A 15 -17.88 16.28 -20.63
C ILE A 15 -16.58 16.31 -21.44
N PHE A 16 -16.32 17.42 -22.14
CA PHE A 16 -15.08 17.57 -22.91
C PHE A 16 -13.84 17.54 -22.00
N SER A 17 -13.88 18.21 -20.84
CA SER A 17 -12.77 18.20 -19.87
C SER A 17 -12.50 16.80 -19.30
N ILE A 18 -13.56 16.05 -18.98
CA ILE A 18 -13.46 14.66 -18.50
C ILE A 18 -12.87 13.74 -19.57
N LEU A 19 -13.25 13.93 -20.85
CA LEU A 19 -12.75 13.13 -21.97
C LEU A 19 -11.34 13.55 -22.44
N LEU A 20 -10.98 14.82 -22.26
CA LEU A 20 -9.68 15.35 -22.67
C LEU A 20 -8.55 14.86 -21.75
N ASN A 21 -8.84 14.69 -20.46
CA ASN A 21 -7.84 14.26 -19.48
C ASN A 21 -7.21 12.87 -19.77
N PRO A 22 -7.98 11.79 -20.05
CA PRO A 22 -7.40 10.50 -20.44
C PRO A 22 -6.71 10.53 -21.81
N LEU A 23 -7.13 11.41 -22.73
CA LEU A 23 -6.51 11.59 -24.05
C LEU A 23 -5.12 12.23 -23.92
N LEU A 24 -5.00 13.28 -23.10
CA LEU A 24 -3.73 13.89 -22.72
C LEU A 24 -2.82 12.89 -22.02
N PHE A 25 -3.34 12.10 -21.08
CA PHE A 25 -2.57 11.06 -20.40
C PHE A 25 -2.10 9.94 -21.36
N SER A 26 -2.94 9.55 -22.32
CA SER A 26 -2.61 8.55 -23.34
C SER A 26 -1.52 9.05 -24.31
N LEU A 27 -1.63 10.30 -24.77
CA LEU A 27 -0.62 10.93 -25.62
C LEU A 27 0.69 11.19 -24.87
N ALA A 28 0.62 11.60 -23.60
CA ALA A 28 1.79 11.79 -22.74
C ALA A 28 2.48 10.45 -22.45
N ARG A 29 1.73 9.37 -22.24
CA ARG A 29 2.29 8.00 -22.09
C ARG A 29 3.01 7.56 -23.37
N ARG A 30 2.52 8.00 -24.54
CA ARG A 30 3.12 7.70 -25.86
C ARG A 30 4.37 8.54 -26.15
N ALA A 31 4.48 9.74 -25.57
CA ALA A 31 5.66 10.60 -25.68
C ALA A 31 6.76 10.25 -24.65
N GLN A 32 6.38 9.70 -23.49
CA GLN A 32 7.30 9.32 -22.41
C GLN A 32 7.73 7.84 -22.48
N HIS A 33 7.07 7.01 -23.30
CA HIS A 33 7.51 5.65 -23.66
C HIS A 33 7.86 5.52 -25.15
N PRO A 34 9.09 5.84 -25.58
CA PRO A 34 9.68 5.13 -26.71
C PRO A 34 10.20 3.80 -26.17
N GLN A 35 9.37 2.75 -26.16
CA GLN A 35 9.57 1.28 -26.00
C GLN A 35 8.34 0.76 -25.22
N GLY A 36 7.35 0.05 -25.77
CA GLY A 36 7.27 -0.78 -26.97
C GLY A 36 6.61 -2.10 -26.58
N GLU A 37 5.28 -2.19 -26.63
CA GLU A 37 4.60 -3.49 -26.68
C GLU A 37 4.62 -3.97 -28.13
N ALA A 38 5.35 -5.07 -28.38
CA ALA A 38 5.07 -6.00 -29.45
C ALA A 38 5.48 -7.40 -28.97
N VAL A 39 4.57 -8.34 -29.14
CA VAL A 39 4.67 -9.73 -28.70
C VAL A 39 5.37 -10.58 -29.79
N MET A 40 6.24 -11.47 -29.32
CA MET A 40 6.71 -12.77 -29.88
C MET A 40 7.98 -12.91 -30.76
N ALA A 41 8.87 -13.75 -30.22
CA ALA A 41 9.76 -14.77 -30.79
C ALA A 41 10.91 -14.34 -31.73
N ASP A 42 12.14 -14.31 -31.20
CA ASP A 42 13.25 -15.14 -31.70
C ASP A 42 14.41 -15.18 -30.68
N GLU A 43 15.26 -16.19 -30.81
CA GLU A 43 16.23 -16.75 -29.88
C GLU A 43 17.36 -15.83 -29.36
N ALA A 44 17.91 -16.21 -28.20
CA ALA A 44 19.03 -15.58 -27.50
C ALA A 44 20.38 -15.70 -28.27
N PRO A 45 21.45 -14.99 -27.86
CA PRO A 45 22.29 -15.55 -26.79
C PRO A 45 22.96 -14.55 -25.81
N ALA A 46 22.92 -14.98 -24.55
CA ALA A 46 23.85 -14.87 -23.42
C ALA A 46 25.09 -13.93 -23.39
N LYS A 47 25.35 -13.49 -22.13
CA LYS A 47 26.60 -13.05 -21.45
C LYS A 47 26.71 -11.49 -21.34
N ARG A 48 26.98 -10.85 -20.19
CA ARG A 48 27.76 -11.26 -19.01
C ARG A 48 27.63 -10.27 -17.82
N GLY A 49 27.50 -10.82 -16.60
CA GLY A 49 27.91 -10.24 -15.30
C GLY A 49 26.99 -9.15 -14.73
N ILE A 50 26.61 -9.09 -13.44
CA ILE A 50 27.33 -9.46 -12.22
C ILE A 50 26.27 -9.73 -11.12
N GLY A 51 26.41 -10.83 -10.36
CA GLY A 51 25.77 -10.96 -9.03
C GLY A 51 24.61 -11.96 -8.89
N ALA A 52 24.66 -13.12 -9.53
CA ALA A 52 23.84 -14.26 -9.09
C ALA A 52 24.38 -14.74 -7.74
N ARG A 53 23.78 -14.26 -6.64
CA ARG A 53 23.90 -14.93 -5.35
C ARG A 53 23.21 -16.28 -5.52
N GLU A 54 23.99 -17.35 -5.51
CA GLU A 54 23.48 -18.73 -5.58
C GLU A 54 22.33 -18.87 -4.58
N ALA A 55 21.13 -19.12 -5.11
CA ALA A 55 20.00 -19.55 -4.29
C ALA A 55 20.41 -20.90 -3.69
N PRO A 56 20.47 -21.03 -2.36
CA PRO A 56 20.84 -22.30 -1.74
C PRO A 56 19.83 -23.36 -2.19
N ALA A 57 20.39 -24.50 -2.60
CA ALA A 57 19.70 -25.66 -3.15
C ALA A 57 18.35 -25.93 -2.46
N ALA A 58 17.37 -26.22 -3.31
CA ALA A 58 16.00 -26.62 -3.00
C ALA A 58 15.93 -27.62 -1.84
N ARG A 59 15.89 -27.10 -0.62
CA ARG A 59 15.24 -27.74 0.51
C ARG A 59 13.77 -27.49 0.25
N MET A 60 12.94 -28.52 0.35
CA MET A 60 11.49 -28.43 0.24
C MET A 60 10.99 -27.54 1.38
N LEU A 61 11.12 -26.22 1.18
CA LEU A 61 10.95 -25.18 2.18
C LEU A 61 9.53 -24.68 2.05
N ALA A 62 8.85 -24.59 3.18
CA ALA A 62 7.60 -23.85 3.27
C ALA A 62 7.73 -22.48 2.56
N PRO A 63 6.63 -21.90 2.06
CA PRO A 63 6.65 -20.57 1.47
C PRO A 63 7.43 -19.61 2.39
N THR A 64 8.52 -19.02 1.90
CA THR A 64 9.37 -18.09 2.68
C THR A 64 9.40 -16.68 2.09
N LEU A 65 8.84 -16.49 0.89
CA LEU A 65 8.84 -15.20 0.20
C LEU A 65 7.86 -14.23 0.85
N ASN A 66 8.30 -13.02 1.15
CA ASN A 66 7.42 -11.92 1.52
C ASN A 66 7.13 -11.10 0.27
N LEU A 67 5.85 -10.89 -0.02
CA LEU A 67 5.42 -9.99 -1.08
C LEU A 67 5.00 -8.66 -0.46
N LEU A 68 5.64 -7.58 -0.87
CA LEU A 68 5.31 -6.23 -0.40
C LEU A 68 4.73 -5.42 -1.55
N ILE A 69 3.50 -4.95 -1.36
CA ILE A 69 2.77 -4.17 -2.36
C ILE A 69 2.72 -2.72 -1.89
N GLY A 70 3.35 -1.85 -2.66
CA GLY A 70 3.65 -0.48 -2.30
C GLY A 70 5.00 -0.36 -1.58
N TYR A 71 5.90 0.47 -2.11
CA TYR A 71 7.20 0.86 -1.55
C TYR A 71 7.28 2.37 -1.27
N GLY A 72 6.18 2.92 -0.76
CA GLY A 72 6.12 4.29 -0.23
C GLY A 72 6.58 4.36 1.24
N ARG A 73 6.13 5.39 1.95
CA ARG A 73 6.51 5.66 3.36
C ARG A 73 6.39 4.45 4.31
N VAL A 74 5.28 3.72 4.24
CA VAL A 74 5.03 2.56 5.11
C VAL A 74 5.70 1.30 4.56
N GLY A 75 5.59 1.10 3.24
CA GLY A 75 6.18 -0.04 2.56
C GLY A 75 7.69 -0.12 2.71
N SER A 76 8.41 0.98 2.49
CA SER A 76 9.87 1.01 2.63
C SER A 76 10.32 0.69 4.07
N ALA A 77 9.60 1.20 5.08
CA ALA A 77 9.89 0.86 6.48
C ALA A 77 9.67 -0.63 6.78
N ILE A 78 8.65 -1.27 6.18
CA ILE A 78 8.47 -2.72 6.29
C ILE A 78 9.58 -3.45 5.54
N GLY A 79 9.88 -3.05 4.31
CA GLY A 79 10.89 -3.67 3.45
C GLY A 79 12.28 -3.67 4.10
N GLN A 80 12.69 -2.54 4.66
CA GLN A 80 13.97 -2.42 5.39
C GLN A 80 14.05 -3.38 6.57
N ARG A 81 12.99 -3.49 7.38
CA ARG A 81 12.96 -4.42 8.52
C ARG A 81 13.01 -5.90 8.07
N LEU A 82 12.39 -6.23 6.94
CA LEU A 82 12.45 -7.57 6.36
C LEU A 82 13.84 -7.89 5.80
N LEU A 83 14.48 -6.91 5.16
CA LEU A 83 15.86 -7.02 4.68
C LEU A 83 16.86 -7.19 5.83
N GLU A 84 16.75 -6.38 6.88
CA GLU A 84 17.57 -6.49 8.11
C GLU A 84 17.44 -7.87 8.76
N ALA A 85 16.24 -8.45 8.72
CA ALA A 85 15.97 -9.79 9.21
C ALA A 85 16.40 -10.91 8.23
N GLY A 86 16.99 -10.57 7.08
CA GLY A 86 17.45 -11.53 6.07
C GLY A 86 16.31 -12.31 5.40
N GLN A 87 15.08 -11.76 5.40
CA GLN A 87 13.93 -12.44 4.84
C GLN A 87 13.79 -12.17 3.34
N PRO A 88 13.52 -13.20 2.50
CA PRO A 88 13.29 -13.00 1.08
C PRO A 88 12.12 -12.04 0.84
N LEU A 89 12.32 -11.07 -0.04
CA LEU A 89 11.38 -9.98 -0.29
C LEU A 89 11.28 -9.69 -1.80
N LEU A 90 10.05 -9.66 -2.30
CA LEU A 90 9.68 -9.14 -3.62
C LEU A 90 8.77 -7.93 -3.43
N VAL A 91 9.02 -6.84 -4.15
CA VAL A 91 8.20 -5.64 -4.10
C VAL A 91 7.40 -5.49 -5.39
N ILE A 92 6.12 -5.11 -5.29
CA ILE A 92 5.34 -4.56 -6.40
C ILE A 92 5.13 -3.08 -6.16
N GLU A 93 5.52 -2.24 -7.12
CA GLU A 93 5.33 -0.79 -7.05
C GLU A 93 5.03 -0.24 -8.44
N ASP A 94 4.07 0.69 -8.53
CA ASP A 94 3.67 1.34 -9.78
C ASP A 94 4.37 2.68 -10.01
N ARG A 95 4.67 3.44 -8.95
CA ARG A 95 5.35 4.74 -9.06
C ARG A 95 6.86 4.56 -9.19
N GLN A 96 7.42 5.22 -10.20
CA GLN A 96 8.84 5.21 -10.54
C GLN A 96 9.75 5.50 -9.33
N GLU A 97 9.39 6.49 -8.51
CA GLU A 97 10.17 6.88 -7.33
C GLU A 97 10.31 5.74 -6.31
N GLY A 98 9.24 4.96 -6.08
CA GLY A 98 9.28 3.79 -5.19
C GLY A 98 10.06 2.63 -5.80
N VAL A 99 9.94 2.42 -7.12
CA VAL A 99 10.70 1.40 -7.86
C VAL A 99 12.20 1.67 -7.75
N GLU A 100 12.63 2.92 -7.97
CA GLU A 100 14.02 3.32 -7.86
C GLU A 100 14.54 3.21 -6.43
N ALA A 101 13.72 3.54 -5.43
CA ALA A 101 14.08 3.36 -4.02
C ALA A 101 14.30 1.88 -3.68
N ALA A 102 13.37 0.99 -4.03
CA ALA A 102 13.50 -0.43 -3.75
C ALA A 102 14.70 -1.06 -4.48
N ARG A 103 14.98 -0.64 -5.73
CA ARG A 103 16.18 -1.07 -6.47
C ARG A 103 17.47 -0.60 -5.81
N ARG A 104 17.52 0.64 -5.31
CA ARG A 104 18.68 1.16 -4.54
C ARG A 104 18.92 0.37 -3.27
N ASP A 105 17.86 -0.11 -2.63
CA ASP A 105 17.90 -0.94 -1.45
C ASP A 105 18.28 -2.42 -1.76
N GLY A 106 18.52 -2.76 -3.03
CA GLY A 106 18.89 -4.11 -3.47
C GLY A 106 17.74 -5.10 -3.49
N ILE A 107 16.50 -4.63 -3.50
CA ILE A 107 15.29 -5.46 -3.48
C ILE A 107 14.87 -5.80 -4.91
N GLU A 108 14.36 -7.02 -5.11
CA GLU A 108 13.72 -7.41 -6.37
C GLU A 108 12.38 -6.66 -6.52
N VAL A 109 12.16 -6.00 -7.66
CA VAL A 109 10.98 -5.16 -7.90
C VAL A 109 10.26 -5.57 -9.18
N LEU A 110 8.97 -5.86 -9.05
CA LEU A 110 8.01 -5.94 -10.14
C LEU A 110 7.35 -4.57 -10.32
N GLN A 111 7.63 -3.89 -11.43
CA GLN A 111 7.02 -2.60 -11.71
C GLN A 111 5.61 -2.78 -12.29
N GLY A 112 4.60 -2.23 -11.63
CA GLY A 112 3.22 -2.29 -12.09
C GLY A 112 2.20 -2.08 -10.97
N ASN A 113 0.94 -1.85 -11.36
CA ASN A 113 -0.16 -1.74 -10.42
C ASN A 113 -0.62 -3.15 -9.98
N ALA A 114 -0.55 -3.45 -8.68
CA ALA A 114 -0.88 -4.77 -8.15
C ALA A 114 -2.38 -5.12 -8.18
N ALA A 115 -3.28 -4.15 -8.33
CA ALA A 115 -4.70 -4.42 -8.57
C ALA A 115 -4.95 -4.96 -9.99
N ALA A 116 -3.99 -4.83 -10.92
CA ALA A 116 -4.08 -5.48 -12.22
C ALA A 116 -3.78 -6.99 -12.10
N PRO A 117 -4.70 -7.88 -12.49
CA PRO A 117 -4.53 -9.33 -12.31
C PRO A 117 -3.27 -9.90 -12.99
N ALA A 118 -2.84 -9.32 -14.12
CA ALA A 118 -1.63 -9.74 -14.81
C ALA A 118 -0.35 -9.49 -14.01
N VAL A 119 -0.27 -8.35 -13.32
CA VAL A 119 0.85 -8.00 -12.45
C VAL A 119 0.88 -8.94 -11.25
N LEU A 120 -0.26 -9.12 -10.58
CA LEU A 120 -0.33 -9.93 -9.37
C LEU A 120 -0.02 -11.42 -9.64
N ARG A 121 -0.46 -11.97 -10.79
CA ARG A 121 -0.09 -13.33 -11.22
C ARG A 121 1.41 -13.50 -11.44
N SER A 122 2.12 -12.43 -11.80
CA SER A 122 3.57 -12.46 -12.01
C SER A 122 4.35 -12.40 -10.70
N ALA A 123 3.69 -12.13 -9.56
CA ALA A 123 4.30 -11.89 -8.27
C ALA A 123 4.61 -13.14 -7.43
N ARG A 124 4.53 -14.34 -8.03
CA ARG A 124 4.83 -15.63 -7.37
C ARG A 124 4.06 -15.85 -6.06
N LEU A 125 2.75 -15.54 -6.05
CA LEU A 125 1.89 -15.74 -4.87
C LEU A 125 1.93 -17.18 -4.33
N ASP A 126 2.14 -18.17 -5.19
CA ASP A 126 2.26 -19.58 -4.81
C ASP A 126 3.43 -19.85 -3.85
N SER A 127 4.50 -19.04 -3.93
CA SER A 127 5.68 -19.16 -3.07
C SER A 127 5.67 -18.17 -1.89
N ALA A 128 4.67 -17.29 -1.81
CA ALA A 128 4.59 -16.24 -0.79
C ALA A 128 4.16 -16.81 0.57
N ALA A 129 4.92 -16.55 1.62
CA ALA A 129 4.50 -16.78 2.99
C ALA A 129 3.44 -15.75 3.41
N ARG A 130 3.67 -14.50 3.02
CA ARG A 130 2.92 -13.32 3.46
C ARG A 130 2.81 -12.30 2.35
N VAL A 131 1.70 -11.57 2.33
CA VAL A 131 1.51 -10.38 1.51
C VAL A 131 1.27 -9.18 2.40
N TYR A 132 2.02 -8.11 2.17
CA TYR A 132 1.87 -6.83 2.82
C TYR A 132 1.25 -5.84 1.83
N VAL A 133 -0.02 -5.48 2.03
CA VAL A 133 -0.74 -4.51 1.21
C VAL A 133 -0.64 -3.14 1.88
N THR A 134 0.24 -2.27 1.36
CA THR A 134 0.54 -0.97 1.98
C THR A 134 0.03 0.23 1.18
N VAL A 135 -0.65 -0.03 0.06
CA VAL A 135 -1.29 1.00 -0.76
C VAL A 135 -2.35 1.75 0.05
N PRO A 136 -2.39 3.09 -0.02
CA PRO A 136 -3.30 3.88 0.80
C PRO A 136 -4.75 3.88 0.27
N ASP A 137 -4.93 3.65 -1.02
CA ASP A 137 -6.23 3.61 -1.68
C ASP A 137 -7.01 2.35 -1.28
N ALA A 138 -8.21 2.53 -0.74
CA ALA A 138 -9.00 1.41 -0.20
C ALA A 138 -9.58 0.51 -1.30
N PHE A 139 -9.85 1.06 -2.48
CA PHE A 139 -10.39 0.28 -3.60
C PHE A 139 -9.30 -0.60 -4.20
N GLU A 140 -8.12 -0.02 -4.45
CA GLU A 140 -6.94 -0.74 -4.91
C GLU A 140 -6.52 -1.82 -3.91
N ALA A 141 -6.43 -1.47 -2.62
CA ALA A 141 -6.13 -2.44 -1.56
C ALA A 141 -7.15 -3.57 -1.53
N GLY A 142 -8.44 -3.27 -1.67
CA GLY A 142 -9.50 -4.27 -1.72
C GLY A 142 -9.32 -5.25 -2.87
N GLN A 143 -9.13 -4.73 -4.09
CA GLN A 143 -8.88 -5.55 -5.28
C GLN A 143 -7.67 -6.46 -5.12
N ILE A 144 -6.58 -5.96 -4.53
CA ILE A 144 -5.38 -6.75 -4.27
C ILE A 144 -5.67 -7.87 -3.26
N VAL A 145 -6.33 -7.55 -2.14
CA VAL A 145 -6.66 -8.53 -1.08
C VAL A 145 -7.56 -9.63 -1.62
N GLU A 146 -8.63 -9.26 -2.33
CA GLU A 146 -9.58 -10.18 -2.94
C GLU A 146 -8.86 -11.13 -3.90
N GLN A 147 -8.06 -10.59 -4.85
CA GLN A 147 -7.33 -11.41 -5.80
C GLN A 147 -6.28 -12.31 -5.14
N ALA A 148 -5.57 -11.81 -4.13
CA ALA A 148 -4.58 -12.60 -3.39
C ALA A 148 -5.22 -13.76 -2.61
N ARG A 149 -6.37 -13.51 -1.96
CA ARG A 149 -7.14 -14.53 -1.24
C ARG A 149 -7.74 -15.57 -2.20
N HIS A 150 -8.24 -15.13 -3.36
CA HIS A 150 -8.71 -16.04 -4.41
C HIS A 150 -7.60 -16.91 -4.99
N ALA A 151 -6.40 -16.36 -5.15
CA ALA A 151 -5.24 -17.11 -5.63
C ALA A 151 -4.77 -18.15 -4.61
N ARG A 152 -4.72 -17.79 -3.32
CA ARG A 152 -4.37 -18.70 -2.23
C ARG A 152 -5.18 -18.45 -0.96
N ALA A 153 -6.00 -19.44 -0.62
CA ALA A 153 -6.87 -19.40 0.56
C ALA A 153 -6.11 -19.44 1.89
N ASP A 154 -4.87 -19.93 1.93
CA ASP A 154 -4.03 -20.06 3.13
C ASP A 154 -3.02 -18.90 3.32
N LEU A 155 -2.96 -17.97 2.36
CA LEU A 155 -1.98 -16.90 2.35
C LEU A 155 -2.22 -15.91 3.50
N GLN A 156 -1.18 -15.54 4.22
CA GLN A 156 -1.30 -14.53 5.28
C GLN A 156 -1.28 -13.13 4.65
N ILE A 157 -2.38 -12.39 4.76
CA ILE A 157 -2.57 -11.07 4.16
C ILE A 157 -2.60 -10.01 5.27
N LEU A 158 -1.61 -9.13 5.25
CA LEU A 158 -1.46 -8.01 6.18
C LEU A 158 -1.73 -6.72 5.41
N ALA A 159 -2.77 -5.97 5.78
CA ALA A 159 -3.18 -4.78 5.05
C ALA A 159 -3.13 -3.52 5.90
N ARG A 160 -2.76 -2.41 5.28
CA ARG A 160 -2.92 -1.08 5.85
C ARG A 160 -4.32 -0.55 5.52
N ALA A 161 -4.95 0.09 6.49
CA ALA A 161 -6.16 0.88 6.29
C ALA A 161 -5.95 2.33 6.76
N HIS A 162 -6.72 3.25 6.17
CA HIS A 162 -6.74 4.66 6.57
C HIS A 162 -8.00 5.06 7.36
N SER A 163 -9.04 4.21 7.37
CA SER A 163 -10.26 4.39 8.14
C SER A 163 -10.81 3.06 8.64
N GLU A 164 -11.81 3.10 9.53
CA GLU A 164 -12.50 1.92 10.03
C GLU A 164 -13.40 1.28 8.96
N GLU A 165 -13.98 2.08 8.07
CA GLU A 165 -14.73 1.60 6.90
C GLU A 165 -13.82 0.80 5.97
N ALA A 166 -12.64 1.35 5.64
CA ALA A 166 -11.65 0.65 4.83
C ALA A 166 -11.19 -0.64 5.51
N ALA A 167 -10.97 -0.62 6.82
CA ALA A 167 -10.60 -1.81 7.57
C ALA A 167 -11.69 -2.90 7.52
N ARG A 168 -12.95 -2.54 7.74
CA ARG A 168 -14.08 -3.49 7.62
C ARG A 168 -14.19 -4.07 6.21
N HIS A 169 -14.00 -3.23 5.18
CA HIS A 169 -14.01 -3.68 3.79
C HIS A 169 -12.90 -4.70 3.51
N LEU A 170 -11.65 -4.40 3.88
CA LEU A 170 -10.51 -5.31 3.67
C LEU A 170 -10.66 -6.61 4.47
N GLN A 171 -11.24 -6.56 5.66
CA GLN A 171 -11.52 -7.74 6.46
C GLN A 171 -12.52 -8.66 5.78
N ALA A 172 -13.61 -8.08 5.23
CA ALA A 172 -14.63 -8.85 4.50
C ALA A 172 -14.07 -9.55 3.25
N LEU A 173 -13.04 -8.98 2.62
CA LEU A 173 -12.34 -9.56 1.47
C LEU A 173 -11.28 -10.61 1.85
N GLY A 174 -11.05 -10.81 3.16
CA GLY A 174 -10.17 -11.86 3.67
C GLY A 174 -8.76 -11.41 4.04
N ALA A 175 -8.54 -10.13 4.37
CA ALA A 175 -7.30 -9.73 5.05
C ALA A 175 -7.27 -10.27 6.50
N ASP A 176 -6.15 -10.87 6.89
CA ASP A 176 -6.01 -11.53 8.20
C ASP A 176 -5.65 -10.54 9.32
N MET A 177 -4.83 -9.55 8.99
CA MET A 177 -4.40 -8.52 9.94
C MET A 177 -4.46 -7.16 9.28
N ILE A 178 -5.11 -6.21 9.95
CA ILE A 178 -5.32 -4.87 9.43
C ILE A 178 -4.79 -3.85 10.42
N VAL A 179 -3.97 -2.92 9.93
CA VAL A 179 -3.42 -1.83 10.73
C VAL A 179 -4.00 -0.51 10.24
N ILE A 180 -4.76 0.16 11.10
CA ILE A 180 -5.28 1.51 10.83
C ILE A 180 -4.22 2.53 11.25
N GLY A 181 -3.62 3.21 10.27
CA GLY A 181 -2.45 4.07 10.52
C GLY A 181 -2.69 5.16 11.57
N GLN A 182 -3.83 5.85 11.52
CA GLN A 182 -4.16 6.92 12.46
C GLN A 182 -4.34 6.40 13.90
N GLN A 183 -4.93 5.22 14.07
CA GLN A 183 -5.10 4.62 15.39
C GLN A 183 -3.76 4.18 15.98
N GLU A 184 -2.86 3.61 15.17
CA GLU A 184 -1.53 3.22 15.63
C GLU A 184 -0.67 4.43 16.02
N ILE A 185 -0.81 5.54 15.29
CA ILE A 185 -0.19 6.81 15.66
C ILE A 185 -0.76 7.31 17.01
N ALA A 186 -2.08 7.34 17.16
CA ALA A 186 -2.73 7.78 18.40
C ALA A 186 -2.35 6.92 19.62
N ARG A 187 -2.21 5.60 19.43
CA ARG A 187 -1.75 4.65 20.47
C ARG A 187 -0.33 4.94 20.95
N ARG A 188 0.54 5.44 20.07
CA ARG A 188 1.96 5.74 20.38
C ARG A 188 2.23 7.16 20.85
N MET A 189 1.25 8.05 20.70
CA MET A 189 1.41 9.47 20.98
C MET A 189 1.25 9.95 22.43
N PRO A 190 0.94 9.17 23.49
CA PRO A 190 0.69 9.81 24.79
C PRO A 190 1.94 10.57 25.27
N ALA A 191 1.83 11.90 25.20
CA ALA A 191 2.74 12.86 25.77
C ALA A 191 2.39 12.95 27.25
N GLU A 192 3.24 12.34 28.08
CA GLU A 192 3.17 12.36 29.54
C GLU A 192 1.94 11.65 30.15
N PRO A 193 2.08 10.91 31.27
CA PRO A 193 0.92 10.34 31.95
C PRO A 193 -0.01 11.47 32.40
N VAL A 194 -1.27 11.44 31.93
CA VAL A 194 -2.35 12.21 32.54
C VAL A 194 -2.45 11.74 33.99
N ARG A 195 -1.80 12.47 34.90
CA ARG A 195 -2.01 12.29 36.34
C ARG A 195 -3.50 12.47 36.57
N PRO A 196 -4.20 11.50 37.20
CA PRO A 196 -5.58 11.73 37.61
C PRO A 196 -5.57 12.99 38.45
N ALA A 197 -6.38 13.97 38.06
CA ALA A 197 -6.57 15.19 38.83
C ALA A 197 -6.99 14.75 40.24
N ILE A 198 -6.07 14.89 41.20
CA ILE A 198 -6.34 14.72 42.61
C ILE A 198 -7.60 15.54 42.92
N ALA A 199 -8.66 14.83 43.32
CA ALA A 199 -9.93 15.41 43.70
C ALA A 199 -9.68 16.57 44.66
N ALA A 200 -10.12 17.77 44.27
CA ALA A 200 -10.06 18.94 45.11
C ALA A 200 -10.73 18.61 46.45
N ALA A 201 -9.97 18.74 47.55
CA ALA A 201 -10.52 18.64 48.89
C ALA A 201 -11.67 19.66 49.03
N PRO A 202 -12.81 19.29 49.65
CA PRO A 202 -13.92 20.22 49.81
C PRO A 202 -13.49 21.42 50.64
N PRO A 203 -14.02 22.63 50.38
CA PRO A 203 -13.68 23.81 51.15
C PRO A 203 -14.09 23.57 52.61
N ARG A 204 -13.13 23.70 53.54
CA ARG A 204 -13.46 23.80 54.97
C ARG A 204 -14.33 25.04 55.13
N GLY A 205 -15.57 24.81 55.56
CA GLY A 205 -16.57 25.83 55.76
C GLY A 205 -16.04 26.96 56.64
N ALA A 206 -16.39 28.17 56.23
CA ALA A 206 -16.46 29.30 57.13
C ALA A 206 -17.62 29.07 58.09
N ASP A 207 -17.28 28.79 59.35
CA ASP A 207 -18.07 29.20 60.51
C ASP A 207 -17.08 30.02 61.36
N GLY A 208 -17.26 31.31 61.64
CA GLY A 208 -18.51 32.03 61.81
C GLY A 208 -18.84 32.12 63.30
N GLY A 209 -18.20 33.07 63.99
CA GLY A 209 -18.71 33.67 65.23
C GLY A 209 -18.16 33.11 66.55
N ALA A 210 -17.49 33.98 67.31
CA ALA A 210 -18.02 34.47 68.59
C ALA A 210 -17.10 35.55 69.17
N ASP A 211 -17.73 36.66 69.52
CA ASP A 211 -17.24 37.81 70.27
C ASP A 211 -16.40 37.46 71.51
N ALA A 212 -15.32 38.23 71.72
CA ALA A 212 -14.92 38.83 73.01
C ALA A 212 -13.80 39.85 72.80
#